data_AF-A0A1H9PHR5-F1
#
_entry.id   AF-A0A1H9PHR5-F1
#
_cell.length_a   1.000
_cell.length_b   1.000
_cell.length_c   1.000
_cell.angle_alpha   90.00
_cell.angle_beta   90.00
_cell.angle_gamma   90.00
#
_symmetry.space_group_name_H-M   'P 1'
#
loop_
_entity.id
_entity.type
_entity.pdbx_description
1 polymer ?
#
loop_
_entity_poly.entity_id
_entity_poly.type
_entity_poly.pdbx_seq_one_letter_code
_entity_poly.pdbx_strand_id
1 'polypeptide(L)'
;MKDLTRTVRTSARTGLRIDSTLSAALMAEVLDPSTDLWLVSPWITDIQVIDNSHGTYDAFFGDVPPSGWRLSDTLLRIAGAGACVHVITRPDPHNDAFLRRMSAPGVERVHIERDPDVHEKTLCGQEWILTGSMNYTVRGMAKNDELVTYKVGGPDAGQARLDLAQRWRSGS
;
A
#
# COMPACT_ATOMS: atom_id res chain seq x y z
N MET A 1 -13.38 -12.09 14.84
CA MET A 1 -12.50 -10.92 15.06
C MET A 1 -13.36 -9.69 15.31
N LYS A 2 -12.92 -8.75 16.14
CA LYS A 2 -13.63 -7.46 16.30
C LYS A 2 -13.45 -6.64 15.02
N ASP A 3 -14.52 -6.01 14.54
CA ASP A 3 -14.49 -5.04 13.46
C ASP A 3 -13.99 -3.69 14.02
N LEU A 4 -12.84 -3.25 13.53
CA LEU A 4 -12.21 -1.98 13.91
C LEU A 4 -12.16 -1.07 12.70
N THR A 5 -12.69 0.14 12.83
CA THR A 5 -12.66 1.15 11.76
C THR A 5 -12.06 2.45 12.28
N ARG A 6 -11.10 3.00 11.54
CA ARG A 6 -10.55 4.34 11.75
C ARG A 6 -10.73 5.16 10.47
N THR A 7 -11.38 6.31 10.58
CA THR A 7 -11.51 7.25 9.48
C THR A 7 -10.78 8.55 9.82
N VAL A 8 -9.91 8.99 8.92
CA VAL A 8 -9.10 10.20 9.07
C VAL A 8 -9.38 11.14 7.91
N ARG A 9 -9.61 12.41 8.23
CA ARG A 9 -9.58 13.51 7.26
C ARG A 9 -8.18 14.11 7.30
N THR A 10 -7.34 13.75 6.35
CA THR A 10 -6.00 14.33 6.26
C THR A 10 -6.12 15.77 5.80
N SER A 11 -5.23 16.63 6.28
CA SER A 11 -5.12 17.99 5.78
C SER A 11 -3.78 18.59 6.15
N ALA A 12 -3.14 19.26 5.20
CA ALA A 12 -1.95 20.05 5.48
C ALA A 12 -2.22 21.17 6.49
N ARG A 13 -3.46 21.67 6.58
CA ARG A 13 -3.84 22.74 7.51
C ARG A 13 -3.97 22.27 8.95
N THR A 14 -4.42 21.03 9.15
CA THR A 14 -4.60 20.45 10.49
C THR A 14 -3.40 19.63 10.95
N GLY A 15 -2.50 19.28 10.02
CA GLY A 15 -1.37 18.38 10.28
C GLY A 15 -1.77 16.91 10.44
N LEU A 16 -3.05 16.57 10.27
CA LEU A 16 -3.51 15.18 10.34
C LEU A 16 -3.08 14.39 9.11
N ARG A 17 -2.45 13.23 9.36
CA ARG A 17 -1.92 12.33 8.34
C ARG A 17 -2.29 10.88 8.65
N ILE A 18 -2.24 10.03 7.62
CA ILE A 18 -2.49 8.59 7.72
C ILE A 18 -1.18 7.77 7.76
N ASP A 19 -0.03 8.45 7.72
CA ASP A 19 1.31 7.86 7.64
C ASP A 19 1.53 6.76 8.68
N SER A 20 1.32 7.03 9.96
CA SER A 20 1.53 6.02 11.02
C SER A 20 0.65 4.78 10.87
N THR A 21 -0.58 4.92 10.37
CA THR A 21 -1.46 3.77 10.11
C THR A 21 -1.00 2.99 8.89
N LEU A 22 -0.60 3.68 7.82
CA LEU A 22 -0.03 3.03 6.64
C LEU A 22 1.28 2.30 6.97
N SER A 23 2.18 2.92 7.73
CA SER A 23 3.44 2.31 8.18
C SER A 23 3.15 1.06 9.02
N ALA A 24 2.26 1.15 10.00
CA ALA A 24 1.93 0.02 10.87
C ALA A 24 1.32 -1.16 10.07
N ALA A 25 0.39 -0.89 9.15
CA ALA A 25 -0.21 -1.93 8.31
C ALA A 25 0.83 -2.60 7.41
N LEU A 26 1.70 -1.83 6.76
CA LEU A 26 2.76 -2.37 5.91
C LEU A 26 3.84 -3.12 6.69
N MET A 27 4.21 -2.65 7.89
CA MET A 27 5.15 -3.37 8.77
C MET A 27 4.55 -4.70 9.23
N ALA A 28 3.25 -4.76 9.51
CA ALA A 28 2.56 -6.00 9.82
C ALA A 28 2.65 -6.99 8.65
N GLU A 29 2.43 -6.54 7.42
CA GLU A 29 2.58 -7.37 6.22
C GLU A 29 4.02 -7.88 5.98
N VAL A 30 5.03 -7.17 6.48
CA VAL A 30 6.42 -7.64 6.40
C VAL A 30 6.67 -8.78 7.40
N LEU A 31 6.00 -8.74 8.55
CA LEU A 31 6.17 -9.73 9.63
C LEU A 31 5.30 -10.98 9.43
N ASP A 32 4.07 -10.79 9.00
CA ASP A 32 3.07 -11.84 8.76
C ASP A 32 2.34 -11.51 7.44
N PRO A 33 2.93 -11.89 6.30
CA PRO A 33 2.42 -11.49 4.99
C PRO A 33 1.06 -12.10 4.69
N SER A 34 0.17 -11.27 4.15
CA SER A 34 -1.05 -11.74 3.52
C SER A 34 -0.71 -12.70 2.37
N THR A 35 -1.59 -13.66 2.08
CA THR A 35 -1.45 -14.48 0.86
C THR A 35 -1.48 -13.59 -0.38
N ASP A 36 -2.36 -12.60 -0.38
CA ASP A 36 -2.51 -11.62 -1.44
C ASP A 36 -2.55 -10.20 -0.86
N LEU A 37 -1.70 -9.33 -1.37
CA LEU A 37 -1.70 -7.89 -1.06
C LEU A 37 -2.01 -7.11 -2.33
N TRP A 38 -3.03 -6.26 -2.28
CA TRP A 38 -3.48 -5.48 -3.43
C TRP A 38 -3.20 -4.00 -3.24
N LEU A 39 -2.47 -3.38 -4.15
CA LEU A 39 -2.34 -1.93 -4.29
C LEU A 39 -3.02 -1.48 -5.58
N VAL A 40 -4.12 -0.76 -5.44
CA VAL A 40 -4.92 -0.24 -6.54
C VAL A 40 -4.94 1.27 -6.43
N SER A 41 -4.34 1.98 -7.39
CA SER A 41 -4.37 3.44 -7.42
C SER A 41 -4.05 3.97 -8.80
N PRO A 42 -4.78 4.98 -9.33
CA PRO A 42 -4.48 5.56 -10.63
C PRO A 42 -3.10 6.19 -10.70
N TRP A 43 -2.64 6.77 -9.58
CA TRP A 43 -1.37 7.46 -9.47
C TRP A 43 -0.60 7.02 -8.23
N ILE A 44 0.61 6.52 -8.46
CA ILE A 44 1.53 6.03 -7.44
C ILE A 44 2.89 6.67 -7.70
N THR A 45 3.40 7.40 -6.72
CA THR A 45 4.83 7.77 -6.69
C THR A 45 5.49 6.92 -5.62
N ASP A 46 6.77 6.59 -5.80
CA ASP A 46 7.54 5.78 -4.85
C ASP A 46 7.84 6.54 -3.54
N ILE A 47 6.79 6.82 -2.77
CA ILE A 47 6.78 7.58 -1.52
C ILE A 47 7.51 6.84 -0.42
N GLN A 48 8.08 7.59 0.53
CA GLN A 48 8.53 7.00 1.79
C GLN A 48 7.30 6.61 2.61
N VAL A 49 7.20 5.32 2.96
CA VAL A 49 6.06 4.78 3.75
C VAL A 49 6.47 4.35 5.14
N ILE A 50 7.76 4.11 5.36
CA ILE A 50 8.35 3.91 6.68
C ILE A 50 9.50 4.91 6.80
N ASP A 51 9.41 5.80 7.79
CA ASP A 51 10.43 6.79 8.11
C ASP A 51 11.08 6.42 9.44
N ASN A 52 12.37 6.06 9.38
CA ASN A 52 13.18 5.69 10.53
C ASN A 52 14.38 6.62 10.70
N SER A 53 14.31 7.85 10.14
CA SER A 53 15.37 8.85 10.30
C SER A 53 15.66 9.22 11.76
N HIS A 54 14.69 9.00 12.65
CA HIS A 54 14.78 9.24 14.09
C HIS A 54 14.87 7.96 14.94
N GLY A 55 15.08 6.80 14.32
CA GLY A 55 15.23 5.52 15.02
C GLY A 55 13.95 4.97 15.67
N THR A 56 12.78 5.49 15.31
CA THR A 56 11.48 5.08 15.88
C THR A 56 11.17 3.59 15.68
N TYR A 57 11.75 2.98 14.64
CA TYR A 57 11.52 1.61 14.20
C TYR A 57 12.79 0.76 14.23
N ASP A 58 13.83 1.16 14.96
CA ASP A 58 15.10 0.40 15.04
C ASP A 58 14.88 -1.06 15.46
N ALA A 59 13.99 -1.29 16.43
CA ALA A 59 13.63 -2.64 16.88
C ALA A 59 13.00 -3.52 15.78
N PHE A 60 12.35 -2.91 14.78
CA PHE A 60 11.81 -3.63 13.63
C PHE A 60 12.90 -3.97 12.60
N PHE A 61 13.88 -3.10 12.41
CA PHE A 61 14.93 -3.30 11.41
C PHE A 61 16.14 -4.10 11.91
N GLY A 62 16.36 -4.19 13.22
CA GLY A 62 17.47 -4.92 13.82
C GLY A 62 18.76 -4.10 13.91
N ASP A 63 19.91 -4.78 13.79
CA ASP A 63 21.22 -4.22 14.19
C ASP A 63 21.72 -3.05 13.34
N VAL A 64 21.35 -3.01 12.05
CA VAL A 64 21.74 -1.93 11.13
C VAL A 64 20.50 -1.32 10.51
N PRO A 65 19.78 -0.46 11.25
CA PRO A 65 18.52 0.08 10.80
C PRO A 65 18.72 1.08 9.65
N PRO A 66 17.99 0.95 8.52
CA PRO A 66 17.98 1.97 7.50
C PRO A 66 17.24 3.22 7.99
N SER A 67 17.42 4.34 7.28
CA SER A 67 16.64 5.57 7.53
C SER A 67 15.16 5.46 7.15
N GLY A 68 14.76 4.37 6.49
CA GLY A 68 13.38 4.10 6.11
C GLY A 68 13.26 3.29 4.83
N TRP A 69 12.03 2.94 4.47
CA TRP A 69 11.70 2.25 3.22
C TRP A 69 10.68 3.04 2.38
N ARG A 70 10.88 3.00 1.06
CA ARG A 70 9.88 3.47 0.10
C ARG A 70 8.80 2.42 -0.12
N LEU A 71 7.70 2.83 -0.75
CA LEU A 71 6.58 1.95 -1.06
C LEU A 71 7.04 0.73 -1.86
N SER A 72 7.84 0.92 -2.90
CA SER A 72 8.39 -0.21 -3.68
C SER A 72 9.25 -1.14 -2.83
N ASP A 73 10.18 -0.61 -2.03
CA ASP A 73 11.04 -1.41 -1.16
C ASP A 73 10.22 -2.27 -0.18
N THR A 74 9.18 -1.68 0.41
CA THR A 74 8.29 -2.38 1.34
C THR A 74 7.47 -3.46 0.65
N LEU A 75 6.86 -3.17 -0.51
CA LEU A 75 6.08 -4.16 -1.26
C LEU A 75 6.94 -5.32 -1.77
N LEU A 76 8.16 -5.04 -2.25
CA LEU A 76 9.09 -6.08 -2.68
C LEU A 76 9.52 -7.00 -1.51
N ARG A 77 9.65 -6.45 -0.31
CA ARG A 77 9.94 -7.25 0.90
C ARG A 77 8.76 -8.10 1.32
N ILE A 78 7.54 -7.57 1.24
CA ILE A 78 6.30 -8.33 1.49
C ILE A 78 6.17 -9.48 0.47
N ALA A 79 6.47 -9.22 -0.81
CA ALA A 79 6.52 -10.25 -1.83
C ALA A 79 7.58 -11.33 -1.51
N GLY A 80 8.78 -10.90 -1.13
CA GLY A 80 9.88 -11.78 -0.70
C GLY A 80 9.58 -12.59 0.56
N ALA A 81 8.70 -12.10 1.44
CA ALA A 81 8.21 -12.81 2.62
C ALA A 81 7.14 -13.87 2.28
N GLY A 82 6.60 -13.87 1.05
CA GLY A 82 5.72 -14.91 0.54
C GLY A 82 4.39 -14.41 -0.04
N ALA A 83 4.05 -13.13 0.14
CA ALA A 83 2.82 -12.57 -0.42
C ALA A 83 2.84 -12.52 -1.95
N CYS A 84 1.69 -12.70 -2.58
CA CYS A 84 1.49 -12.29 -3.96
C CYS A 84 1.02 -10.83 -3.98
N VAL A 85 1.87 -9.92 -4.45
CA VAL A 85 1.59 -8.48 -4.52
C VAL A 85 0.99 -8.14 -5.88
N HIS A 86 -0.19 -7.53 -5.89
CA HIS A 86 -0.91 -7.10 -7.08
C HIS A 86 -0.93 -5.57 -7.13
N VAL A 87 -0.36 -4.99 -8.19
CA VAL A 87 -0.29 -3.54 -8.41
C VAL A 87 -1.12 -3.19 -9.63
N ILE A 88 -2.22 -2.49 -9.42
CA ILE A 88 -3.13 -2.05 -10.48
C ILE A 88 -3.04 -0.53 -10.54
N THR A 89 -2.65 -0.01 -11.70
CA THR A 89 -2.47 1.43 -11.88
C THR A 89 -2.71 1.86 -13.32
N ARG A 90 -2.74 3.16 -13.60
CA ARG A 90 -2.89 3.65 -14.97
C ARG A 90 -1.60 3.51 -15.78
N PRO A 91 -1.70 3.39 -17.11
CA PRO A 91 -0.56 3.58 -18.02
C PRO A 91 -0.19 5.07 -18.11
N ASP A 92 0.26 5.65 -16.99
CA ASP A 92 0.59 7.06 -16.83
C ASP A 92 2.08 7.20 -16.42
N PRO A 93 2.87 8.08 -17.07
CA PRO A 93 4.27 8.29 -16.73
C PRO A 93 4.52 8.67 -15.26
N HIS A 94 3.51 9.19 -14.56
CA HIS A 94 3.58 9.46 -13.13
C HIS A 94 3.96 8.22 -12.29
N ASN A 95 3.65 7.03 -12.81
CA ASN A 95 3.88 5.75 -12.15
C ASN A 95 5.26 5.13 -12.47
N ASP A 96 5.96 5.63 -13.50
CA ASP A 96 7.11 4.95 -14.10
C ASP A 96 8.26 4.69 -13.13
N ALA A 97 8.56 5.64 -12.25
CA ALA A 97 9.64 5.48 -11.28
C ALA A 97 9.39 4.32 -10.32
N PHE A 98 8.15 4.22 -9.82
CA PHE A 98 7.70 3.13 -8.95
C PHE A 98 7.66 1.80 -9.73
N LEU A 99 7.02 1.80 -10.91
CA LEU A 99 6.87 0.58 -11.72
C LEU A 99 8.21 -0.02 -12.14
N ARG A 100 9.20 0.81 -12.48
CA ARG A 100 10.55 0.34 -12.85
C ARG A 100 11.23 -0.45 -11.73
N ARG A 101 10.97 -0.12 -10.46
CA ARG A 101 11.49 -0.88 -9.31
C ARG A 101 10.70 -2.17 -9.13
N MET A 102 9.38 -2.11 -9.26
CA MET A 102 8.50 -3.27 -9.11
C MET A 102 8.64 -4.31 -10.23
N SER A 103 9.11 -3.92 -11.42
CA SER A 103 9.32 -4.81 -12.57
C SER A 103 10.79 -5.13 -12.84
N ALA A 104 11.68 -4.90 -11.88
CA ALA A 104 13.09 -5.21 -12.03
C ALA A 104 13.31 -6.74 -12.24
N PRO A 105 14.34 -7.14 -13.02
CA PRO A 105 14.67 -8.55 -13.18
C PRO A 105 14.89 -9.25 -11.84
N GLY A 106 14.32 -10.45 -11.67
CA GLY A 106 14.42 -11.24 -10.45
C GLY A 106 13.37 -10.90 -9.37
N VAL A 107 12.48 -9.95 -9.64
CA VAL A 107 11.29 -9.75 -8.80
C VAL A 107 10.28 -10.86 -9.07
N GLU A 108 9.97 -11.65 -8.05
CA GLU A 108 8.96 -12.69 -8.07
C GLU A 108 7.72 -12.28 -7.27
N ARG A 109 6.59 -12.96 -7.49
CA ARG A 109 5.32 -12.75 -6.77
C ARG A 109 4.78 -11.31 -6.82
N VAL A 110 5.15 -10.56 -7.84
CA VAL A 110 4.59 -9.23 -8.14
C VAL A 110 3.87 -9.31 -9.48
N HIS A 111 2.59 -8.96 -9.48
CA HIS A 111 1.74 -8.83 -10.65
C HIS A 111 1.42 -7.36 -10.87
N ILE A 112 1.73 -6.84 -12.05
CA ILE A 112 1.48 -5.44 -12.40
C ILE A 112 0.50 -5.42 -13.55
N GLU A 113 -0.63 -4.76 -13.34
CA GLU A 113 -1.66 -4.54 -14.34
C GLU A 113 -1.80 -3.04 -14.62
N ARG A 114 -1.91 -2.68 -15.90
CA ARG A 114 -2.12 -1.29 -16.33
C ARG A 114 -3.53 -1.13 -16.88
N ASP A 115 -4.39 -0.53 -16.09
CA ASP A 115 -5.80 -0.30 -16.41
C ASP A 115 -6.05 1.22 -16.55
N PRO A 116 -6.43 1.72 -17.74
CA PRO A 116 -6.69 3.14 -17.96
C PRO A 116 -7.90 3.68 -17.17
N ASP A 117 -8.85 2.81 -16.82
CA ASP A 117 -10.12 3.18 -16.19
C ASP A 117 -10.07 3.08 -14.67
N VAL A 118 -8.98 2.56 -14.09
CA VAL A 118 -8.84 2.48 -12.63
C VAL A 118 -8.91 3.88 -12.01
N HIS A 119 -9.82 4.04 -11.05
CA HIS A 119 -10.00 5.25 -10.25
C HIS A 119 -10.00 4.96 -8.73
N GLU A 120 -10.12 3.69 -8.36
CA GLU A 120 -10.08 3.23 -6.98
C GLU A 120 -8.71 3.49 -6.34
N LYS A 121 -8.68 3.71 -5.02
CA LYS A 121 -7.47 4.03 -4.25
C LYS A 121 -7.48 3.19 -2.98
N THR A 122 -7.05 1.95 -3.14
CA THR A 122 -7.21 0.90 -2.14
C THR A 122 -5.88 0.18 -1.96
N LEU A 123 -5.52 -0.07 -0.71
CA LEU A 123 -4.50 -1.03 -0.30
C LEU A 123 -5.18 -2.06 0.58
N CYS A 124 -5.19 -3.32 0.17
CA CYS A 124 -5.98 -4.37 0.81
C CYS A 124 -5.12 -5.60 1.05
N GLY A 125 -4.95 -5.95 2.33
CA GLY A 125 -4.39 -7.23 2.76
C GLY A 125 -5.48 -8.26 3.04
N GLN A 126 -5.11 -9.32 3.76
CA GLN A 126 -5.97 -10.46 4.05
C GLN A 126 -7.19 -10.07 4.90
N GLU A 127 -6.94 -9.36 6.00
CA GLU A 127 -7.92 -9.01 7.04
C GLU A 127 -8.08 -7.50 7.23
N TRP A 128 -7.45 -6.68 6.38
CA TRP A 128 -7.51 -5.23 6.49
C TRP A 128 -7.58 -4.54 5.14
N ILE A 129 -8.16 -3.34 5.14
CA ILE A 129 -8.27 -2.49 3.96
C ILE A 129 -8.06 -1.03 4.34
N LEU A 130 -7.24 -0.33 3.55
CA LEU A 130 -7.09 1.11 3.55
C LEU A 130 -7.63 1.64 2.23
N THR A 131 -8.68 2.46 2.28
CA THR A 131 -9.34 2.97 1.08
C THR A 131 -9.85 4.39 1.27
N GLY A 132 -10.07 5.13 0.18
CA GLY A 132 -10.58 6.49 0.24
C GLY A 132 -10.27 7.32 -1.00
N SER A 133 -10.10 8.63 -0.80
CA SER A 133 -9.78 9.57 -1.88
C SER A 133 -8.28 9.72 -2.15
N MET A 134 -7.44 9.23 -1.23
CA MET A 134 -5.99 9.44 -1.24
C MET A 134 -5.26 8.58 -2.27
N ASN A 135 -4.55 9.22 -3.20
CA ASN A 135 -3.62 8.50 -4.07
C ASN A 135 -2.28 8.18 -3.37
N TYR A 136 -1.63 7.14 -3.89
CA TYR A 136 -0.24 6.68 -3.73
C TYR A 136 0.88 7.73 -3.90
N THR A 137 0.66 9.02 -3.68
CA THR A 137 1.56 10.09 -4.13
C THR A 137 2.09 10.97 -3.01
N VAL A 138 3.23 11.65 -3.23
CA VAL A 138 3.75 12.66 -2.28
C VAL A 138 2.70 13.70 -1.92
N ARG A 139 1.87 14.14 -2.89
CA ARG A 139 0.81 15.12 -2.65
C ARG A 139 -0.36 14.50 -1.88
N GLY A 140 -0.80 13.30 -2.25
CA GLY A 140 -1.86 12.58 -1.53
C GLY A 140 -1.52 12.36 -0.06
N MET A 141 -0.28 11.98 0.24
CA MET A 141 0.18 11.66 1.59
C MET A 141 0.48 12.86 2.51
N ALA A 142 0.68 14.06 1.95
CA ALA A 142 1.22 15.19 2.72
C ALA A 142 0.56 16.54 2.46
N LYS A 143 -0.15 16.72 1.34
CA LYS A 143 -0.63 18.04 0.91
C LYS A 143 -2.14 18.10 0.69
N ASN A 144 -2.72 17.04 0.16
CA ASN A 144 -4.13 17.05 -0.18
C ASN A 144 -5.00 16.81 1.05
N ASP A 145 -6.20 17.40 1.02
CA ASP A 145 -7.25 17.06 1.96
C ASP A 145 -7.90 15.77 1.46
N GLU A 146 -7.72 14.67 2.20
CA GLU A 146 -8.21 13.35 1.79
C GLU A 146 -9.09 12.76 2.89
N LEU A 147 -10.06 11.92 2.49
CA LEU A 147 -10.78 11.06 3.40
C LEU A 147 -10.23 9.64 3.23
N VAL A 148 -9.63 9.11 4.30
CA VAL A 148 -9.05 7.76 4.30
C VAL A 148 -9.66 6.95 5.42
N THR A 149 -10.10 5.74 5.10
CA THR A 149 -10.65 4.78 6.05
C THR A 149 -9.76 3.55 6.07
N TYR A 150 -9.36 3.16 7.28
CA TYR A 150 -8.65 1.92 7.57
C TYR A 150 -9.57 1.00 8.37
N LYS A 151 -9.75 -0.23 7.92
CA LYS A 151 -10.57 -1.24 8.59
C LYS A 151 -9.77 -2.51 8.82
N VAL A 152 -10.03 -3.19 9.94
CA VAL A 152 -9.43 -4.48 10.31
C VAL A 152 -10.53 -5.41 10.83
N GLY A 153 -10.53 -6.65 10.32
CA GLY A 153 -11.57 -7.64 10.59
C GLY A 153 -12.87 -7.36 9.82
N GLY A 154 -13.89 -8.15 10.12
CA GLY A 154 -15.15 -8.09 9.39
C GLY A 154 -15.03 -8.62 7.94
N PRO A 155 -16.09 -8.49 7.13
CA PRO A 155 -16.11 -9.03 5.77
C PRO A 155 -15.44 -8.13 4.72
N ASP A 156 -15.18 -6.85 5.04
CA ASP A 156 -14.86 -5.82 4.04
C ASP A 156 -13.58 -6.12 3.24
N ALA A 157 -12.48 -6.49 3.92
CA ALA A 157 -11.21 -6.80 3.25
C ALA A 157 -11.33 -8.07 2.40
N GLY A 158 -12.03 -9.10 2.92
CA GLY A 158 -12.29 -10.33 2.18
C GLY A 158 -13.13 -10.10 0.93
N GLN A 159 -14.21 -9.33 1.04
CA GLN A 159 -15.06 -8.97 -0.10
C GLN A 159 -14.29 -8.14 -1.13
N ALA A 160 -13.54 -7.13 -0.68
CA ALA A 160 -12.72 -6.34 -1.57
C ALA A 160 -11.73 -7.22 -2.35
N ARG A 161 -11.00 -8.13 -1.69
CA ARG A 161 -10.09 -9.05 -2.40
C ARG A 161 -10.80 -9.92 -3.45
N LEU A 162 -12.01 -10.40 -3.17
CA LEU A 162 -12.79 -11.16 -4.16
C LEU A 162 -13.15 -10.28 -5.37
N ASP A 163 -13.62 -9.06 -5.13
CA ASP A 163 -13.98 -8.12 -6.21
C ASP A 163 -12.77 -7.72 -7.04
N LEU A 164 -11.63 -7.46 -6.40
CA LEU A 164 -10.36 -7.12 -7.04
C LEU A 164 -9.84 -8.30 -7.88
N ALA A 165 -9.86 -9.52 -7.32
CA ALA A 165 -9.50 -10.73 -8.04
C ALA A 165 -10.42 -10.98 -9.24
N GLN A 166 -11.73 -10.76 -9.09
CA GLN A 166 -12.67 -10.92 -10.18
C GLN A 166 -12.34 -9.98 -11.35
N ARG A 167 -11.99 -8.72 -11.06
CA ARG A 167 -11.66 -7.73 -12.09
C ARG A 167 -10.34 -8.00 -12.81
N TRP A 168 -9.29 -8.40 -12.09
CA TRP A 168 -7.92 -8.43 -12.65
C TRP A 168 -7.21 -9.79 -12.63
N ARG A 169 -7.76 -10.84 -12.01
CA ARG A 169 -7.24 -12.22 -12.15
C ARG A 169 -8.00 -13.07 -13.16
N SER A 170 -9.29 -12.79 -13.39
CA SER A 170 -10.15 -13.64 -14.21
C SER A 170 -9.84 -13.62 -15.72
N GLY A 171 -8.76 -12.94 -16.14
CA GLY A 171 -8.33 -12.83 -17.53
C GLY A 171 -6.86 -13.18 -17.79
N SER A 172 -6.16 -13.78 -16.81
CA SER A 172 -4.77 -14.29 -16.97
C SER A 172 -4.73 -15.75 -17.39
#